data_AF-A0A959L1C6-F1
#
_entry.id   AF-A0A959L1C6-F1
#
_cell.length_a   1.000
_cell.length_b   1.000
_cell.length_c   1.000
_cell.angle_alpha   90.00
_cell.angle_beta   90.00
_cell.angle_gamma   90.00
#
_symmetry.space_group_name_H-M   'P 1'
#
loop_
_entity.id
_entity.type
_entity.pdbx_description
1 polymer ?
#
loop_
_entity_poly.entity_id
_entity_poly.type
_entity_poly.pdbx_seq_one_letter_code
_entity_poly.pdbx_strand_id
1 'polypeptide(L)'
;KYDASIHNPEIAGLDWKDLTDEEKSTVPPVLLVIDREFIKEVGWKEIHHLLSQDYPIKLILMDDLAPDRYSALTEYSTLFAGFLSALLLKNAYIFSGGLHDVDHLYDGLMEGLHGNSPALFHIHVTNFEQHTRPSSDLASYSRLASDSRTLPLLKYNPLRKSDFLRGAIQLENNKVIDEDSVNMEMELTDGTKVNYPLTWADWAYTQKQWHEAFVELDRGENWRFIPEFLALTPVERKEVHPVILRWDESGVKYYRPSLDILKICEIIIDQWRTLQELSGLLFEFPQKLQRDMENKIRQQFDGEAEKLEEAYTVKLAAQRHDAMNVVKNQLKERLIMLSKMTKNQLEN
;
A
#
# COMPACT_ATOMS: atom_id res chain seq x y z
N LYS A 1 24.46 -22.35 42.57
CA LYS A 1 25.11 -21.26 43.32
C LYS A 1 26.20 -20.69 42.41
N TYR A 2 26.32 -19.37 42.31
CA TYR A 2 27.32 -18.73 41.44
C TYR A 2 28.75 -18.89 42.00
N ASP A 3 29.72 -19.27 41.15
CA ASP A 3 31.15 -19.33 41.41
C ASP A 3 31.89 -18.44 40.39
N ALA A 4 32.55 -17.39 40.87
CA ALA A 4 33.22 -16.41 40.02
C ALA A 4 34.40 -16.97 39.21
N SER A 5 35.03 -18.05 39.66
CA SER A 5 36.19 -18.63 38.98
C SER A 5 35.82 -19.51 37.78
N ILE A 6 34.59 -20.04 37.78
CA ILE A 6 34.05 -20.92 36.74
C ILE A 6 33.10 -20.12 35.83
N HIS A 7 32.17 -19.36 36.42
CA HIS A 7 31.12 -18.72 35.65
C HIS A 7 31.56 -17.42 34.97
N ASN A 8 32.58 -16.68 35.47
CA ASN A 8 33.02 -15.47 34.77
C ASN A 8 33.64 -15.75 33.41
N PRO A 9 34.54 -16.74 33.25
CA PRO A 9 35.01 -17.16 31.93
C PRO A 9 33.89 -17.65 31.01
N GLU A 10 32.93 -18.40 31.55
CA GLU A 10 31.76 -18.89 30.79
C GLU A 10 30.90 -17.72 30.30
N ILE A 11 30.55 -16.77 31.17
CA ILE A 11 29.78 -15.57 30.83
C ILE A 11 30.53 -14.68 29.83
N ALA A 12 31.85 -14.54 29.98
CA ALA A 12 32.68 -13.75 29.06
C ALA A 12 32.79 -14.38 27.66
N GLY A 13 32.51 -15.68 27.54
CA GLY A 13 32.48 -16.40 26.27
C GLY A 13 31.11 -16.45 25.60
N LEU A 14 30.04 -16.01 26.28
CA LEU A 14 28.69 -15.98 25.70
C LEU A 14 28.61 -14.97 24.56
N ASP A 15 28.07 -15.42 23.44
CA ASP A 15 27.68 -14.58 22.31
C ASP A 15 26.14 -14.48 22.25
N TRP A 16 25.63 -13.55 21.43
CA TRP A 16 24.20 -13.32 21.24
C TRP A 16 23.43 -14.59 20.84
N LYS A 17 24.11 -15.52 20.15
CA LYS A 17 23.54 -16.81 19.71
C LYS A 17 23.32 -17.78 20.86
N ASP A 18 24.02 -17.61 21.97
CA ASP A 18 23.91 -18.48 23.14
C ASP A 18 22.74 -18.09 24.06
N LEU A 19 22.17 -16.90 23.85
CA LEU A 19 21.02 -16.40 24.60
C LEU A 19 19.70 -17.00 24.08
N THR A 20 18.84 -17.37 25.03
CA THR A 20 17.44 -17.72 24.74
C THR A 20 16.63 -16.50 24.30
N ASP A 21 15.47 -16.72 23.67
CA ASP A 21 14.61 -15.60 23.24
C ASP A 21 14.10 -14.77 24.43
N GLU A 22 13.87 -15.41 25.58
CA GLU A 22 13.52 -14.74 26.84
C GLU A 22 14.67 -13.83 27.30
N GLU A 23 15.91 -14.32 27.32
CA GLU A 23 17.08 -13.51 27.70
C GLU A 23 17.33 -12.37 26.72
N LYS A 24 17.21 -12.61 25.40
CA LYS A 24 17.32 -11.57 24.37
C LYS A 24 16.31 -10.45 24.57
N SER A 25 15.08 -10.78 24.98
CA SER A 25 14.04 -9.79 25.25
C SER A 25 14.35 -8.89 26.45
N THR A 26 15.25 -9.31 27.35
CA THR A 26 15.71 -8.47 28.47
C THR A 26 16.77 -7.46 28.08
N VAL A 27 17.40 -7.63 26.92
CA VAL A 27 18.44 -6.72 26.44
C VAL A 27 17.77 -5.52 25.76
N PRO A 28 18.00 -4.28 26.25
CA PRO A 28 17.37 -3.12 25.66
C PRO A 28 17.90 -2.88 24.23
N PRO A 29 17.02 -2.53 23.28
CA PRO A 29 17.45 -2.24 21.93
C PRO A 29 18.30 -0.96 21.88
N VAL A 30 19.28 -0.94 20.98
CA VAL A 30 20.07 0.26 20.70
C VAL A 30 19.34 1.08 19.63
N LEU A 31 18.95 2.31 19.98
CA LEU A 31 18.32 3.25 19.05
C LEU A 31 19.39 4.16 18.43
N LEU A 32 19.48 4.18 17.10
CA LEU A 32 20.28 5.15 16.34
C LEU A 32 19.34 6.06 15.56
N VAL A 33 19.27 7.33 15.95
CA VAL A 33 18.53 8.35 15.21
C VAL A 33 19.48 8.97 14.19
N ILE A 34 19.09 8.93 12.92
CA ILE A 34 19.90 9.37 11.78
C ILE A 34 19.08 10.31 10.89
N ASP A 35 19.77 11.07 10.05
CA ASP A 35 19.20 11.89 9.00
C ASP A 35 19.79 11.48 7.63
N ARG A 36 19.45 12.22 6.57
CA ARG A 36 19.98 11.97 5.23
C ARG A 36 21.49 12.22 5.11
N GLU A 37 22.04 13.18 5.85
CA GLU A 37 23.46 13.50 5.80
C GLU A 37 24.30 12.35 6.37
N PHE A 38 23.84 11.73 7.45
CA PHE A 38 24.47 10.52 7.98
C PHE A 38 24.53 9.40 6.94
N ILE A 39 23.46 9.17 6.17
CA ILE A 39 23.44 8.15 5.11
C ILE A 39 24.43 8.49 3.99
N LYS A 40 24.60 9.76 3.63
CA LYS A 40 25.57 10.21 2.63
C LYS A 40 27.02 9.99 3.10
N GLU A 41 27.30 10.26 4.37
CA GLU A 41 28.64 10.11 4.95
C GLU A 41 29.03 8.64 5.17
N VAL A 42 28.13 7.87 5.79
CA VAL A 42 28.39 6.48 6.17
C VAL A 42 28.18 5.52 5.01
N GLY A 43 27.15 5.75 4.20
CA GLY A 43 26.78 4.87 3.10
C GLY A 43 25.86 3.71 3.50
N TRP A 44 25.16 3.17 2.50
CA TRP A 44 24.20 2.09 2.69
C TRP A 44 24.83 0.74 3.03
N LYS A 45 26.09 0.51 2.65
CA LYS A 45 26.78 -0.76 2.90
C LYS A 45 26.92 -1.03 4.40
N GLU A 46 27.30 -0.02 5.16
CA GLU A 46 27.47 -0.09 6.61
C GLU A 46 26.12 -0.22 7.30
N ILE A 47 25.09 0.48 6.82
CA ILE A 47 23.70 0.31 7.28
C ILE A 47 23.21 -1.13 7.03
N HIS A 48 23.42 -1.67 5.83
CA HIS A 48 23.06 -3.05 5.49
C HIS A 48 23.82 -4.06 6.35
N HIS A 49 25.08 -3.79 6.67
CA HIS A 49 25.86 -4.63 7.59
C HIS A 49 25.24 -4.67 8.98
N LEU A 50 24.76 -3.52 9.50
CA LEU A 50 24.05 -3.48 10.79
C LEU A 50 22.71 -4.22 10.72
N LEU A 51 21.95 -4.00 9.65
CA LEU A 51 20.63 -4.62 9.44
C LEU A 51 20.72 -6.14 9.15
N SER A 52 21.89 -6.66 8.76
CA SER A 52 22.12 -8.08 8.57
C SER A 52 22.53 -8.82 9.86
N GLN A 53 22.81 -8.11 10.95
CA GLN A 53 23.14 -8.75 12.22
C GLN A 53 21.87 -9.18 12.96
N ASP A 54 22.02 -10.07 13.95
CA ASP A 54 20.90 -10.51 14.79
C ASP A 54 20.67 -9.61 16.03
N TYR A 55 21.43 -8.51 16.14
CA TYR A 55 21.36 -7.61 17.30
C TYR A 55 20.12 -6.71 17.26
N PRO A 56 19.58 -6.30 18.43
CA PRO A 56 18.37 -5.48 18.53
C PRO A 56 18.67 -3.99 18.24
N ILE A 57 19.15 -3.70 17.03
CA ILE A 57 19.52 -2.35 16.57
C ILE A 57 18.36 -1.72 15.81
N LYS A 58 17.95 -0.53 16.20
CA LYS A 58 16.83 0.21 15.59
C LYS A 58 17.37 1.51 14.98
N LEU A 59 17.42 1.57 13.66
CA LEU A 59 17.76 2.79 12.94
C LEU A 59 16.50 3.59 12.66
N ILE A 60 16.46 4.84 13.11
CA ILE A 60 15.35 5.77 12.91
C ILE A 60 15.84 6.91 12.03
N LEU A 61 15.53 6.83 10.73
CA LEU A 61 15.75 7.90 9.78
C LEU A 61 14.64 8.95 9.93
N MET A 62 14.99 10.11 10.49
CA MET A 62 14.16 11.29 10.49
C MET A 62 14.43 12.09 9.22
N ASP A 63 13.39 12.30 8.42
CA ASP A 63 13.54 12.84 7.07
C ASP A 63 12.53 13.96 6.80
N ASP A 64 13.01 15.13 6.40
CA ASP A 64 12.15 16.26 6.01
C ASP A 64 11.71 16.21 4.53
N LEU A 65 12.21 15.23 3.78
CA LEU A 65 11.93 15.00 2.36
C LEU A 65 12.23 16.24 1.49
N ALA A 66 13.18 17.08 1.92
CA ALA A 66 13.60 18.29 1.21
C ALA A 66 15.09 18.22 0.81
N PRO A 67 15.50 17.24 -0.02
CA PRO A 67 16.89 17.12 -0.45
C PRO A 67 17.31 18.30 -1.32
N ASP A 68 18.60 18.63 -1.36
CA ASP A 68 19.10 19.73 -2.20
C ASP A 68 18.69 19.55 -3.67
N ARG A 69 18.31 20.66 -4.32
CA ARG A 69 17.79 20.66 -5.70
C ARG A 69 18.69 19.94 -6.70
N TYR A 70 20.00 20.05 -6.56
CA TYR A 70 20.96 19.50 -7.51
C TYR A 70 21.26 18.01 -7.27
N SER A 71 21.03 17.51 -6.05
CA SER A 71 21.23 16.10 -5.68
C SER A 71 19.94 15.30 -5.54
N ALA A 72 18.76 15.95 -5.53
CA ALA A 72 17.48 15.33 -5.22
C ALA A 72 17.20 14.03 -5.99
N LEU A 73 17.44 14.01 -7.31
CA LEU A 73 17.24 12.81 -8.14
C LEU A 73 18.07 11.62 -7.63
N THR A 74 19.35 11.86 -7.36
CA THR A 74 20.26 10.84 -6.82
C THR A 74 19.84 10.44 -5.42
N GLU A 75 19.49 11.40 -4.56
CA GLU A 75 19.10 11.11 -3.18
C GLU A 75 17.84 10.24 -3.09
N TYR A 76 16.78 10.54 -3.85
CA TYR A 76 15.59 9.69 -3.91
C TYR A 76 15.90 8.29 -4.45
N SER A 77 16.73 8.21 -5.50
CA SER A 77 17.11 6.92 -6.09
C SER A 77 17.94 6.06 -5.14
N THR A 78 18.96 6.65 -4.51
CA THR A 78 19.87 5.97 -3.57
C THR A 78 19.13 5.57 -2.30
N LEU A 79 18.26 6.43 -1.77
CA LEU A 79 17.46 6.09 -0.59
C LEU A 79 16.57 4.88 -0.90
N PHE A 80 15.79 4.92 -1.98
CA PHE A 80 14.91 3.82 -2.36
C PHE A 80 15.67 2.52 -2.61
N ALA A 81 16.79 2.57 -3.35
CA ALA A 81 17.62 1.39 -3.57
C ALA A 81 18.15 0.80 -2.25
N GLY A 82 18.50 1.64 -1.29
CA GLY A 82 18.93 1.21 0.04
C GLY A 82 17.83 0.51 0.83
N PHE A 83 16.61 1.06 0.85
CA PHE A 83 15.44 0.43 1.46
C PHE A 83 15.09 -0.89 0.79
N LEU A 84 15.09 -0.93 -0.54
CA LEU A 84 14.84 -2.16 -1.30
C LEU A 84 15.87 -3.24 -0.97
N SER A 85 17.15 -2.88 -0.91
CA SER A 85 18.20 -3.82 -0.53
C SER A 85 18.00 -4.35 0.90
N ALA A 86 17.57 -3.49 1.82
CA ALA A 86 17.26 -3.90 3.18
C ALA A 86 16.06 -4.87 3.24
N LEU A 87 15.02 -4.66 2.42
CA LEU A 87 13.89 -5.61 2.29
C LEU A 87 14.38 -6.98 1.83
N LEU A 88 15.33 -7.01 0.88
CA LEU A 88 15.88 -8.23 0.30
C LEU A 88 16.77 -9.02 1.28
N LEU A 89 17.35 -8.37 2.29
CA LEU A 89 18.07 -9.07 3.37
C LEU A 89 17.15 -9.99 4.18
N LYS A 90 15.84 -9.72 4.20
CA LYS A 90 14.83 -10.47 4.96
C LYS A 90 15.16 -10.70 6.43
N ASN A 91 15.90 -9.76 7.03
CA ASN A 91 16.34 -9.86 8.42
C ASN A 91 15.77 -8.74 9.29
N ALA A 92 15.68 -7.53 8.74
CA ALA A 92 15.23 -6.35 9.46
C ALA A 92 13.75 -6.05 9.23
N TYR A 93 13.08 -5.56 10.27
CA TYR A 93 11.80 -4.88 10.13
C TYR A 93 12.00 -3.55 9.40
N ILE A 94 11.12 -3.20 8.45
CA ILE A 94 11.21 -1.93 7.72
C ILE A 94 9.87 -1.22 7.80
N PHE A 95 9.92 0.07 8.10
CA PHE A 95 8.74 0.90 8.23
C PHE A 95 8.95 2.25 7.54
N SER A 96 7.92 2.75 6.87
CA SER A 96 7.84 4.12 6.38
C SER A 96 6.50 4.73 6.77
N GLY A 97 6.54 5.94 7.33
CA GLY A 97 5.33 6.67 7.72
C GLY A 97 5.55 8.06 8.29
N GLY A 98 4.47 8.71 8.73
CA GLY A 98 4.52 10.06 9.27
C GLY A 98 3.22 10.46 9.97
N LEU A 99 3.16 11.70 10.47
CA LEU A 99 2.08 12.19 11.33
C LEU A 99 0.69 12.30 10.68
N HIS A 100 0.57 12.07 9.37
CA HIS A 100 -0.74 12.11 8.69
C HIS A 100 -1.63 10.88 8.96
N ASP A 101 -1.02 9.77 9.39
CA ASP A 101 -1.68 8.54 9.82
C ASP A 101 -1.05 8.08 11.16
N VAL A 102 -1.67 8.53 12.25
CA VAL A 102 -1.18 8.30 13.61
C VAL A 102 -1.29 6.82 14.00
N ASP A 103 -2.32 6.14 13.54
CA ASP A 103 -2.54 4.72 13.84
C ASP A 103 -1.47 3.87 13.15
N HIS A 104 -1.21 4.10 11.86
CA HIS A 104 -0.11 3.45 11.13
C HIS A 104 1.25 3.72 11.77
N LEU A 105 1.51 4.98 12.18
CA LEU A 105 2.75 5.35 12.84
C LEU A 105 2.93 4.63 14.18
N TYR A 106 1.89 4.63 15.02
CA TYR A 106 1.92 3.96 16.31
C TYR A 106 2.10 2.45 16.15
N ASP A 107 1.28 1.79 15.34
CA ASP A 107 1.34 0.35 15.13
C ASP A 107 2.67 -0.09 14.51
N GLY A 108 3.20 0.69 13.57
CA GLY A 108 4.50 0.44 12.96
C GLY A 108 5.67 0.55 13.95
N LEU A 109 5.69 1.62 14.74
CA LEU A 109 6.70 1.81 15.78
C LEU A 109 6.64 0.70 16.83
N MET A 110 5.45 0.38 17.34
CA MET A 110 5.28 -0.63 18.37
C MET A 110 5.69 -2.03 17.90
N GLU A 111 5.36 -2.39 16.67
CA GLU A 111 5.77 -3.68 16.10
C GLU A 111 7.28 -3.77 15.91
N GLY A 112 7.90 -2.73 15.34
CA GLY A 112 9.34 -2.74 15.06
C GLY A 112 10.22 -2.58 16.30
N LEU A 113 9.79 -1.81 17.30
CA LEU A 113 10.56 -1.56 18.53
C LEU A 113 10.54 -2.75 19.48
N HIS A 114 9.42 -3.48 19.57
CA HIS A 114 9.32 -4.66 20.42
C HIS A 114 9.98 -5.91 19.83
N GLY A 115 10.25 -5.95 18.52
CA GLY A 115 10.93 -7.08 17.90
C GLY A 115 12.39 -7.21 18.38
N ASN A 116 12.90 -8.43 18.47
CA ASN A 116 14.32 -8.68 18.78
C ASN A 116 15.25 -8.52 17.56
N SER A 117 14.69 -8.40 16.35
CA SER A 117 15.44 -8.20 15.11
C SER A 117 15.86 -6.74 14.90
N PRO A 118 16.81 -6.45 14.00
CA PRO A 118 17.06 -5.08 13.58
C PRO A 118 15.81 -4.43 12.98
N ALA A 119 15.73 -3.11 13.04
CA ALA A 119 14.67 -2.36 12.39
C ALA A 119 15.19 -1.09 11.73
N LEU A 120 14.60 -0.72 10.60
CA LEU A 120 14.82 0.53 9.91
C LEU A 120 13.47 1.28 9.78
N PHE A 121 13.37 2.43 10.41
CA PHE A 121 12.20 3.31 10.37
C PHE A 121 12.52 4.54 9.53
N HIS A 122 11.70 4.83 8.54
CA HIS A 122 11.70 6.06 7.76
C HIS A 122 10.52 6.91 8.21
N ILE A 123 10.82 7.93 9.01
CA ILE A 123 9.79 8.77 9.61
C ILE A 123 9.90 10.16 9.00
N HIS A 124 8.82 10.61 8.37
CA HIS A 124 8.78 11.98 7.89
C HIS A 124 8.58 12.97 9.04
N VAL A 125 9.45 13.98 9.09
CA VAL A 125 9.44 15.05 10.07
C VAL A 125 9.40 16.38 9.33
N THR A 126 8.30 17.12 9.46
CA THR A 126 8.14 18.39 8.75
C THR A 126 9.08 19.46 9.27
N ASN A 127 9.92 20.00 8.39
CA ASN A 127 10.71 21.20 8.63
C ASN A 127 10.06 22.41 7.95
N PHE A 128 9.30 23.21 8.71
CA PHE A 128 8.59 24.38 8.18
C PHE A 128 9.51 25.42 7.53
N GLU A 129 10.80 25.49 7.90
CA GLU A 129 11.74 26.42 7.29
C GLU A 129 12.03 26.10 5.83
N GLN A 130 11.83 24.85 5.40
CA GLN A 130 12.01 24.44 4.00
C GLN A 130 10.82 24.81 3.12
N HIS A 131 9.67 25.17 3.70
CA HIS A 131 8.43 25.37 2.94
C HIS A 131 8.07 26.85 2.73
N THR A 132 7.45 27.14 1.58
CA THR A 132 7.09 28.50 1.15
C THR A 132 5.89 29.08 1.90
N ARG A 133 5.00 28.21 2.41
CA ARG A 133 3.81 28.62 3.17
C ARG A 133 4.04 28.35 4.66
N PRO A 134 3.89 29.37 5.53
CA PRO A 134 3.81 29.13 6.96
C PRO A 134 2.59 28.26 7.25
N SER A 135 2.82 27.09 7.84
CA SER A 135 1.76 26.24 8.36
C SER A 135 2.08 25.93 9.82
N SER A 136 1.06 25.87 10.66
CA SER A 136 1.18 25.30 12.00
C SER A 136 0.67 23.85 12.03
N ASP A 137 0.13 23.35 10.92
CA ASP A 137 -0.39 21.99 10.80
C ASP A 137 0.70 21.05 10.25
N LEU A 138 1.33 20.33 11.18
CA LEU A 138 2.33 19.29 10.88
C LEU A 138 1.76 18.15 10.01
N ALA A 139 0.46 17.83 10.15
CA ALA A 139 -0.14 16.70 9.44
C ALA A 139 -0.39 17.02 7.96
N SER A 140 -0.61 18.29 7.61
CA SER A 140 -0.87 18.73 6.22
C SER A 140 0.27 18.37 5.26
N TYR A 141 1.52 18.71 5.63
CA TYR A 141 2.70 18.38 4.82
C TYR A 141 2.96 16.88 4.80
N SER A 142 2.79 16.19 5.93
CA SER A 142 2.94 14.74 5.94
C SER A 142 1.91 14.05 5.05
N ARG A 143 0.67 14.57 4.99
CA ARG A 143 -0.37 14.05 4.11
C ARG A 143 -0.02 14.28 2.65
N LEU A 144 0.45 15.48 2.31
CA LEU A 144 0.91 15.78 0.95
C LEU A 144 2.08 14.88 0.54
N ALA A 145 3.05 14.65 1.42
CA ALA A 145 4.19 13.77 1.15
C ALA A 145 3.73 12.32 0.83
N SER A 146 2.74 11.80 1.56
CA SER A 146 2.13 10.50 1.27
C SER A 146 1.31 10.50 -0.03
N ASP A 147 0.38 11.44 -0.16
CA ASP A 147 -0.56 11.51 -1.30
C ASP A 147 0.16 11.81 -2.64
N SER A 148 1.33 12.47 -2.59
CA SER A 148 2.21 12.69 -3.76
C SER A 148 3.16 11.54 -4.07
N ARG A 149 3.07 10.41 -3.33
CA ARG A 149 4.00 9.27 -3.38
C ARG A 149 5.46 9.60 -3.01
N THR A 150 5.73 10.78 -2.45
CA THR A 150 7.08 11.15 -1.98
C THR A 150 7.53 10.26 -0.83
N LEU A 151 6.60 9.87 0.05
CA LEU A 151 6.81 8.89 1.11
C LEU A 151 5.63 7.92 1.17
N PRO A 152 5.67 6.83 0.39
CA PRO A 152 4.67 5.78 0.51
C PRO A 152 4.73 5.14 1.90
N LEU A 153 3.57 4.82 2.45
CA LEU A 153 3.46 4.07 3.70
C LEU A 153 3.84 2.61 3.45
N LEU A 154 4.79 2.11 4.24
CA LEU A 154 5.29 0.74 4.10
C LEU A 154 5.44 0.12 5.48
N LYS A 155 5.00 -1.13 5.59
CA LYS A 155 5.40 -2.03 6.68
C LYS A 155 5.95 -3.30 6.08
N TYR A 156 7.10 -3.72 6.57
CA TYR A 156 7.71 -4.99 6.23
C TYR A 156 8.17 -5.71 7.48
N ASN A 157 7.64 -6.91 7.68
CA ASN A 157 8.05 -7.77 8.78
C ASN A 157 8.56 -9.12 8.24
N PRO A 158 9.87 -9.41 8.33
CA PRO A 158 10.44 -10.64 7.79
C PRO A 158 9.95 -11.92 8.50
N LEU A 159 9.47 -11.79 9.74
CA LEU A 159 8.93 -12.91 10.52
C LEU A 159 7.48 -13.26 10.10
N ARG A 160 6.81 -12.37 9.37
CA ARG A 160 5.44 -12.57 8.90
C ARG A 160 5.45 -13.31 7.57
N LYS A 161 4.91 -14.54 7.56
CA LYS A 161 4.83 -15.38 6.34
C LYS A 161 6.19 -15.49 5.62
N SER A 162 7.20 -15.95 6.36
CA SER A 162 8.63 -16.01 5.99
C SER A 162 8.97 -16.52 4.59
N ASP A 163 8.08 -17.32 4.00
CA ASP A 163 8.34 -18.02 2.73
C ASP A 163 8.21 -17.11 1.50
N PHE A 164 7.48 -15.98 1.59
CA PHE A 164 7.24 -15.09 0.45
C PHE A 164 7.37 -13.61 0.81
N LEU A 165 8.13 -12.85 0.00
CA LEU A 165 8.32 -11.41 0.19
C LEU A 165 6.99 -10.64 0.20
N ARG A 166 6.09 -10.98 -0.72
CA ARG A 166 4.72 -10.47 -0.78
C ARG A 166 3.96 -10.60 0.54
N GLY A 167 4.13 -11.71 1.26
CA GLY A 167 3.40 -11.97 2.49
C GLY A 167 3.86 -11.12 3.67
N ALA A 168 5.04 -10.53 3.55
CA ALA A 168 5.71 -9.73 4.56
C ALA A 168 5.60 -8.21 4.30
N ILE A 169 5.30 -7.78 3.07
CA ILE A 169 5.09 -6.37 2.69
C ILE A 169 3.62 -5.98 2.86
N GLN A 170 3.40 -4.79 3.41
CA GLN A 170 2.08 -4.20 3.65
C GLN A 170 2.08 -2.73 3.17
N LEU A 171 1.08 -2.39 2.35
CA LEU A 171 0.89 -1.07 1.74
C LEU A 171 -0.53 -0.52 1.92
N GLU A 172 -1.39 -1.19 2.69
CA GLU A 172 -2.84 -0.97 2.73
C GLU A 172 -3.25 0.41 3.28
N ASN A 173 -2.35 1.08 4.03
CA ASN A 173 -2.59 2.41 4.56
C ASN A 173 -2.44 3.53 3.52
N ASN A 174 -1.91 3.24 2.33
CA ASN A 174 -1.84 4.23 1.26
C ASN A 174 -3.22 4.43 0.60
N LYS A 175 -3.51 5.65 0.12
CA LYS A 175 -4.70 5.88 -0.71
C LYS A 175 -4.50 5.30 -2.11
N VAL A 176 -5.63 4.86 -2.71
CA VAL A 176 -5.71 4.33 -4.09
C VAL A 176 -4.51 3.45 -4.42
N ILE A 177 -4.35 2.36 -3.66
CA ILE A 177 -3.14 1.53 -3.64
C ILE A 177 -2.79 0.88 -4.99
N ASP A 178 -3.74 0.85 -5.91
CA ASP A 178 -3.66 0.27 -7.25
C ASP A 178 -3.42 1.33 -8.35
N GLU A 179 -3.47 2.62 -8.02
CA GLU A 179 -3.21 3.72 -8.94
C GLU A 179 -1.84 4.39 -8.70
N ASP A 180 -1.27 4.96 -9.75
CA ASP A 180 0.01 5.68 -9.68
C ASP A 180 -0.09 7.01 -8.91
N SER A 181 -1.26 7.67 -8.95
CA SER A 181 -1.44 9.02 -8.40
C SER A 181 -2.73 9.12 -7.59
N VAL A 182 -2.67 9.83 -6.46
CA VAL A 182 -3.87 10.16 -5.69
C VAL A 182 -4.57 11.33 -6.35
N ASN A 183 -5.79 11.10 -6.80
CA ASN A 183 -6.61 12.12 -7.43
C ASN A 183 -7.38 12.95 -6.38
N MET A 184 -7.31 14.29 -6.50
CA MET A 184 -8.07 15.24 -5.70
C MET A 184 -9.20 15.81 -6.54
N GLU A 185 -10.45 15.61 -6.09
CA GLU A 185 -11.59 16.34 -6.66
C GLU A 185 -11.53 17.80 -6.20
N MET A 186 -11.53 18.71 -7.18
CA MET A 186 -11.49 20.15 -6.95
C MET A 186 -12.63 20.81 -7.71
N GLU A 187 -13.19 21.87 -7.15
CA GLU A 187 -14.15 22.74 -7.83
C GLU A 187 -13.47 24.10 -8.05
N LEU A 188 -13.30 24.49 -9.32
CA LEU A 188 -12.71 25.78 -9.68
C LEU A 188 -13.69 26.91 -9.42
N THR A 189 -13.21 28.16 -9.46
CA THR A 189 -14.03 29.37 -9.21
C THR A 189 -15.22 29.54 -10.17
N ASP A 190 -15.19 28.89 -11.33
CA ASP A 190 -16.28 28.89 -12.31
C ASP A 190 -17.28 27.72 -12.13
N GLY A 191 -17.12 26.91 -11.08
CA GLY A 191 -17.93 25.72 -10.81
C GLY A 191 -17.48 24.47 -11.57
N THR A 192 -16.42 24.54 -12.37
CA THR A 192 -15.88 23.38 -13.08
C THR A 192 -15.24 22.43 -12.08
N LYS A 193 -15.69 21.16 -12.10
CA LYS A 193 -15.04 20.10 -11.31
C LYS A 193 -13.85 19.54 -12.08
N VAL A 194 -12.70 19.52 -11.45
CA VAL A 194 -11.44 18.99 -11.98
C VAL A 194 -10.97 17.87 -11.08
N ASN A 195 -10.65 16.73 -11.70
CA ASN A 195 -9.98 15.63 -11.02
C ASN A 195 -8.47 15.80 -11.19
N TYR A 196 -7.77 16.20 -10.14
CA TYR A 196 -6.36 16.59 -10.22
C TYR A 196 -5.44 15.51 -9.63
N PRO A 197 -4.55 14.91 -10.44
CA PRO A 197 -3.62 13.91 -9.95
C PRO A 197 -2.45 14.56 -9.20
N LEU A 198 -2.29 14.24 -7.92
CA LEU A 198 -1.14 14.67 -7.12
C LEU A 198 0.12 13.91 -7.54
N THR A 199 1.23 14.65 -7.62
CA THR A 199 2.55 14.11 -7.97
C THR A 199 3.64 14.69 -7.07
N TRP A 200 4.86 14.17 -7.18
CA TRP A 200 6.01 14.74 -6.48
C TRP A 200 6.25 16.23 -6.81
N ALA A 201 5.87 16.71 -8.00
CA ALA A 201 5.93 18.14 -8.32
C ALA A 201 5.08 18.98 -7.37
N ASP A 202 3.99 18.42 -6.83
CA ASP A 202 3.17 19.12 -5.86
C ASP A 202 3.87 19.32 -4.52
N TRP A 203 4.58 18.28 -4.07
CA TRP A 203 5.46 18.36 -2.92
C TRP A 203 6.59 19.37 -3.15
N ALA A 204 7.29 19.29 -4.29
CA ALA A 204 8.37 20.18 -4.65
C ALA A 204 7.94 21.65 -4.68
N TYR A 205 6.75 21.96 -5.19
CA TYR A 205 6.21 23.34 -5.20
C TYR A 205 6.11 23.96 -3.81
N THR A 206 5.92 23.14 -2.77
CA THR A 206 5.88 23.64 -1.40
C THR A 206 7.24 24.05 -0.86
N GLN A 207 8.35 23.63 -1.49
CA GLN A 207 9.70 23.82 -1.00
C GLN A 207 10.37 25.05 -1.61
N LYS A 208 11.04 25.85 -0.77
CA LYS A 208 11.66 27.13 -1.18
C LYS A 208 12.69 26.96 -2.30
N GLN A 209 13.52 25.93 -2.21
CA GLN A 209 14.60 25.65 -3.17
C GLN A 209 14.12 25.35 -4.60
N TRP A 210 12.86 24.91 -4.75
CA TRP A 210 12.28 24.56 -6.05
C TRP A 210 11.46 25.70 -6.67
N HIS A 211 11.31 26.85 -5.99
CA HIS A 211 10.43 27.92 -6.45
C HIS A 211 10.77 28.39 -7.88
N GLU A 212 12.06 28.59 -8.19
CA GLU A 212 12.53 29.00 -9.52
C GLU A 212 12.42 27.90 -10.59
N ALA A 213 12.12 26.66 -10.19
CA ALA A 213 11.90 25.55 -11.09
C ALA A 213 10.46 25.47 -11.62
N PHE A 214 9.60 26.43 -11.26
CA PHE A 214 8.24 26.56 -11.74
C PHE A 214 8.07 27.88 -12.50
N VAL A 215 7.51 27.80 -13.70
CA VAL A 215 7.18 28.97 -14.52
C VAL A 215 5.67 29.08 -14.64
N GLU A 216 5.09 30.22 -14.27
CA GLU A 216 3.65 30.47 -14.44
C GLU A 216 3.31 30.50 -15.94
N LEU A 217 2.24 29.80 -16.32
CA LEU A 217 1.73 29.73 -17.70
C LEU A 217 0.49 30.60 -17.86
N ASP A 218 0.33 31.15 -19.06
CA ASP A 218 -0.87 31.90 -19.42
C ASP A 218 -2.09 30.99 -19.62
N ARG A 219 -3.28 31.54 -19.36
CA ARG A 219 -4.54 30.84 -19.63
C ARG A 219 -4.70 30.60 -21.13
N GLY A 220 -4.76 29.33 -21.53
CA GLY A 220 -4.99 28.91 -22.93
C GLY A 220 -3.79 28.25 -23.61
N GLU A 221 -2.64 28.15 -22.94
CA GLU A 221 -1.55 27.31 -23.40
C GLU A 221 -1.98 25.82 -23.45
N ASN A 222 -1.40 25.07 -24.39
CA ASN A 222 -1.69 23.65 -24.52
C ASN A 222 -0.96 22.86 -23.44
N TRP A 223 -1.69 22.40 -22.42
CA TRP A 223 -1.11 21.68 -21.29
C TRP A 223 -1.80 20.33 -21.02
N ARG A 224 -1.09 19.49 -20.26
CA ARG A 224 -1.56 18.22 -19.69
C ARG A 224 -1.06 18.08 -18.26
N PHE A 225 -1.80 17.38 -17.40
CA PHE A 225 -1.29 17.05 -16.07
C PHE A 225 -0.04 16.18 -16.18
N ILE A 226 0.82 16.19 -15.17
CA ILE A 226 2.11 15.50 -15.23
C ILE A 226 1.96 14.01 -15.60
N PRO A 227 1.07 13.20 -14.99
CA PRO A 227 0.93 11.79 -15.38
C PRO A 227 0.51 11.61 -16.83
N GLU A 228 -0.44 12.43 -17.31
CA GLU A 228 -0.88 12.43 -18.71
C GLU A 228 0.27 12.81 -19.65
N PHE A 229 1.06 13.83 -19.29
CA PHE A 229 2.21 14.28 -20.05
C PHE A 229 3.31 13.21 -20.12
N LEU A 230 3.57 12.50 -19.02
CA LEU A 230 4.53 11.40 -18.97
C LEU A 230 4.06 10.19 -19.79
N ALA A 231 2.75 10.01 -20.00
CA ALA A 231 2.22 8.96 -20.89
C ALA A 231 2.37 9.28 -22.39
N LEU A 232 2.63 10.55 -22.76
CA LEU A 232 2.78 10.96 -24.16
C LEU A 232 4.10 10.48 -24.79
N THR A 233 4.07 10.28 -26.11
CA THR A 233 5.27 10.00 -26.91
C THR A 233 6.20 11.22 -26.99
N PRO A 234 7.51 11.05 -27.31
CA PRO A 234 8.44 12.17 -27.44
C PRO A 234 8.06 13.22 -28.48
N VAL A 235 7.24 12.87 -29.48
CA VAL A 235 6.75 13.81 -30.50
C VAL A 235 5.63 14.67 -29.93
N GLU A 236 4.65 14.06 -29.26
CA GLU A 236 3.50 14.75 -28.64
C GLU A 236 3.94 15.68 -27.51
N ARG A 237 4.96 15.30 -26.74
CA ARG A 237 5.53 16.13 -25.65
C ARG A 237 6.11 17.47 -26.12
N LYS A 238 6.41 17.65 -27.41
CA LYS A 238 6.94 18.93 -27.94
C LYS A 238 5.89 20.03 -28.04
N GLU A 239 4.62 19.64 -28.22
CA GLU A 239 3.50 20.55 -28.49
C GLU A 239 2.65 20.82 -27.25
N VAL A 240 3.01 20.25 -26.10
CA VAL A 240 2.24 20.26 -24.85
C VAL A 240 3.15 20.60 -23.68
N HIS A 241 2.64 21.33 -22.69
CA HIS A 241 3.34 21.61 -21.44
C HIS A 241 2.81 20.76 -20.27
N PRO A 242 3.68 20.17 -19.44
CA PRO A 242 3.25 19.59 -18.18
C PRO A 242 2.85 20.70 -17.22
N VAL A 243 1.84 20.46 -16.39
CA VAL A 243 1.31 21.50 -15.50
C VAL A 243 0.96 20.97 -14.11
N ILE A 244 1.15 21.82 -13.10
CA ILE A 244 0.52 21.73 -11.79
C ILE A 244 -0.42 22.91 -11.57
N LEU A 245 -1.48 22.71 -10.80
CA LEU A 245 -2.50 23.74 -10.56
C LEU A 245 -2.39 24.26 -9.14
N ARG A 246 -2.45 25.58 -8.96
CA ARG A 246 -2.59 26.22 -7.65
C ARG A 246 -3.77 27.15 -7.69
N TRP A 247 -4.51 27.17 -6.61
CA TRP A 247 -5.70 28.00 -6.50
C TRP A 247 -5.68 28.75 -5.18
N ASP A 248 -6.13 29.98 -5.24
CA ASP A 248 -6.37 30.84 -4.09
C ASP A 248 -7.61 31.72 -4.37
N GLU A 249 -7.84 32.73 -3.53
CA GLU A 249 -8.94 33.68 -3.69
C GLU A 249 -8.89 34.48 -5.01
N SER A 250 -7.71 34.58 -5.64
CA SER A 250 -7.50 35.25 -6.93
C SER A 250 -7.78 34.36 -8.14
N GLY A 251 -8.04 33.07 -7.91
CA GLY A 251 -8.40 32.08 -8.92
C GLY A 251 -7.32 31.03 -9.14
N VAL A 252 -7.44 30.33 -10.26
CA VAL A 252 -6.55 29.21 -10.63
C VAL A 252 -5.35 29.73 -11.42
N LYS A 253 -4.16 29.31 -11.00
CA LYS A 253 -2.87 29.52 -11.63
C LYS A 253 -2.27 28.20 -12.08
N TYR A 254 -1.55 28.24 -13.19
CA TYR A 254 -0.95 27.10 -13.86
C TYR A 254 0.55 27.26 -13.82
N TYR A 255 1.27 26.25 -13.32
CA TYR A 255 2.73 26.29 -13.28
C TYR A 255 3.33 25.13 -14.05
N ARG A 256 4.26 25.44 -14.95
CA ARG A 256 5.08 24.47 -15.65
C ARG A 256 6.32 24.13 -14.81
N PRO A 257 6.47 22.87 -14.37
CA PRO A 257 7.69 22.42 -13.71
C PRO A 257 8.86 22.31 -14.70
N SER A 258 10.09 22.43 -14.18
CA SER A 258 11.32 22.15 -14.92
C SER A 258 11.46 20.67 -15.28
N LEU A 259 12.34 20.37 -16.23
CA LEU A 259 12.63 18.99 -16.65
C LEU A 259 13.15 18.11 -15.50
N ASP A 260 13.90 18.68 -14.55
CA ASP A 260 14.45 17.91 -13.43
C ASP A 260 13.35 17.45 -12.47
N ILE A 261 12.33 18.27 -12.25
CA ILE A 261 11.14 17.86 -11.49
C ILE A 261 10.41 16.71 -12.17
N LEU A 262 10.29 16.74 -13.50
CA LEU A 262 9.63 15.68 -14.26
C LEU A 262 10.37 14.34 -14.16
N LYS A 263 11.71 14.37 -14.23
CA LYS A 263 12.53 13.16 -14.01
C LYS A 263 12.34 12.59 -12.61
N ILE A 264 12.22 13.45 -11.59
CA ILE A 264 11.96 13.00 -10.23
C ILE A 264 10.55 12.39 -10.11
N CYS A 265 9.54 13.00 -10.74
CA CYS A 265 8.19 12.42 -10.78
C CYS A 265 8.18 11.03 -11.43
N GLU A 266 8.90 10.85 -12.53
CA GLU A 266 9.03 9.57 -13.24
C GLU A 266 9.64 8.48 -12.33
N ILE A 267 10.77 8.77 -11.67
CA ILE A 267 11.37 7.77 -10.75
C ILE A 267 10.48 7.48 -9.55
N ILE A 268 9.76 8.45 -9.00
CA ILE A 268 8.89 8.25 -7.83
C ILE A 268 7.71 7.34 -8.20
N ILE A 269 7.14 7.51 -9.40
CA ILE A 269 6.10 6.62 -9.92
C ILE A 269 6.65 5.20 -10.12
N ASP A 270 7.85 5.05 -10.70
CA ASP A 270 8.47 3.74 -10.90
C ASP A 270 8.80 3.04 -9.57
N GLN A 271 9.23 3.80 -8.57
CA GLN A 271 9.45 3.29 -7.21
C GLN A 271 8.16 2.81 -6.57
N TRP A 272 7.07 3.56 -6.72
CA TRP A 272 5.76 3.14 -6.24
C TRP A 272 5.28 1.85 -6.92
N ARG A 273 5.38 1.77 -8.25
CA ARG A 273 5.07 0.55 -9.02
C ARG A 273 5.90 -0.64 -8.59
N THR A 274 7.19 -0.44 -8.33
CA THR A 274 8.08 -1.48 -7.79
C THR A 274 7.55 -2.01 -6.44
N LEU A 275 7.10 -1.13 -5.53
CA LEU A 275 6.49 -1.57 -4.27
C LEU A 275 5.16 -2.31 -4.49
N GLN A 276 4.34 -1.87 -5.46
CA GLN A 276 3.12 -2.57 -5.85
C GLN A 276 3.43 -3.97 -6.41
N GLU A 277 4.49 -4.14 -7.20
CA GLU A 277 4.91 -5.45 -7.72
C GLU A 277 5.38 -6.37 -6.59
N LEU A 278 6.22 -5.87 -5.69
CA LEU A 278 6.76 -6.67 -4.58
C LEU A 278 5.69 -7.07 -3.56
N SER A 279 4.68 -6.23 -3.34
CA SER A 279 3.50 -6.54 -2.53
C SER A 279 2.46 -7.39 -3.27
N GLY A 280 2.64 -7.58 -4.58
CA GLY A 280 1.72 -8.33 -5.41
C GLY A 280 0.35 -7.67 -5.55
N LEU A 281 0.34 -6.35 -5.73
CA LEU A 281 -0.78 -5.56 -6.21
C LEU A 281 -0.70 -5.39 -7.73
N LEU A 282 0.51 -5.19 -8.26
CA LEU A 282 0.79 -5.08 -9.69
C LEU A 282 1.42 -6.39 -10.19
N PHE A 283 0.87 -6.96 -11.26
CA PHE A 283 1.46 -8.13 -11.92
C PHE A 283 1.30 -8.01 -13.43
N GLU A 284 2.38 -8.25 -14.17
CA GLU A 284 2.23 -8.72 -15.54
C GLU A 284 1.77 -10.18 -15.47
N PHE A 285 0.48 -10.43 -15.69
CA PHE A 285 -0.03 -11.80 -15.71
C PHE A 285 0.64 -12.59 -16.83
N PRO A 286 1.39 -13.67 -16.54
CA PRO A 286 1.82 -14.58 -17.58
C PRO A 286 0.55 -15.20 -18.17
N GLN A 287 0.34 -15.08 -19.48
CA GLN A 287 -0.88 -15.54 -20.18
C GLN A 287 -1.31 -16.98 -19.81
N LYS A 288 -0.36 -17.83 -19.41
CA LYS A 288 -0.60 -19.20 -18.96
C LYS A 288 -1.38 -19.26 -17.64
N LEU A 289 -1.05 -18.43 -16.66
CA LEU A 289 -1.72 -18.41 -15.35
C LEU A 289 -3.17 -17.93 -15.47
N GLN A 290 -3.42 -16.96 -16.35
CA GLN A 290 -4.77 -16.50 -16.67
C GLN A 290 -5.63 -17.64 -17.22
N ARG A 291 -5.11 -18.40 -18.20
CA ARG A 291 -5.80 -19.56 -18.78
C ARG A 291 -6.06 -20.65 -17.74
N ASP A 292 -5.10 -20.95 -16.88
CA ASP A 292 -5.25 -21.99 -15.85
C ASP A 292 -6.32 -21.59 -14.81
N MET A 293 -6.38 -20.31 -14.45
CA MET A 293 -7.37 -19.78 -13.51
C MET A 293 -8.77 -19.71 -14.12
N GLU A 294 -8.91 -19.27 -15.37
CA GLU A 294 -10.16 -19.31 -16.14
C GLU A 294 -10.70 -20.74 -16.25
N ASN A 295 -9.83 -21.71 -16.54
CA ASN A 295 -10.20 -23.13 -16.60
C ASN A 295 -10.69 -23.65 -15.25
N LYS A 296 -10.02 -23.29 -14.14
CA LYS A 296 -10.40 -23.73 -12.79
C LYS A 296 -11.74 -23.13 -12.34
N ILE A 297 -11.95 -21.84 -12.61
CA ILE A 297 -13.23 -21.16 -12.33
C ILE A 297 -14.35 -21.80 -13.14
N ARG A 298 -14.13 -22.08 -14.42
CA ARG A 298 -15.11 -22.74 -15.29
C ARG A 298 -15.49 -24.13 -14.77
N GLN A 299 -14.52 -24.94 -14.36
CA GLN A 299 -14.78 -26.26 -13.75
C GLN A 299 -15.60 -26.17 -12.46
N GLN A 300 -15.39 -25.14 -11.63
CA GLN A 300 -16.18 -24.94 -10.41
C GLN A 300 -17.62 -24.55 -10.74
N PHE A 301 -17.84 -23.62 -11.67
CA PHE A 301 -19.19 -23.23 -12.09
C PHE A 301 -19.95 -24.37 -12.75
N ASP A 302 -19.30 -25.14 -13.62
CA ASP A 302 -19.91 -26.30 -14.27
C ASP A 302 -20.34 -27.35 -13.21
N GLY A 303 -19.47 -27.64 -12.23
CA GLY A 303 -19.80 -28.57 -11.15
C GLY A 303 -20.87 -28.06 -10.17
N GLU A 304 -20.98 -26.75 -9.95
CA GLU A 304 -22.07 -26.17 -9.15
C GLU A 304 -23.40 -26.16 -9.90
N ALA A 305 -23.37 -25.90 -11.22
CA ALA A 305 -24.56 -25.97 -12.08
C ALA A 305 -25.13 -27.39 -12.12
N GLU A 306 -24.28 -28.42 -12.28
CA GLU A 306 -24.68 -29.83 -12.23
C GLU A 306 -25.35 -30.19 -10.91
N LYS A 307 -24.73 -29.82 -9.77
CA LYS A 307 -25.31 -30.04 -8.43
C LYS A 307 -26.65 -29.34 -8.25
N LEU A 308 -26.78 -28.12 -8.79
CA LEU A 308 -28.01 -27.35 -8.71
C LEU A 308 -29.12 -28.00 -9.55
N GLU A 309 -28.81 -28.45 -10.77
CA GLU A 309 -29.75 -29.18 -11.63
C GLU A 309 -30.21 -30.50 -10.98
N GLU A 310 -29.28 -31.28 -10.41
CA GLU A 310 -29.62 -32.48 -9.64
C GLU A 310 -30.55 -32.16 -8.46
N ALA A 311 -30.24 -31.10 -7.69
CA ALA A 311 -31.09 -30.69 -6.58
C ALA A 311 -32.50 -30.25 -7.03
N TYR A 312 -32.60 -29.52 -8.15
CA TYR A 312 -33.90 -29.10 -8.70
C TYR A 312 -34.71 -30.28 -9.23
N THR A 313 -34.09 -31.23 -9.92
CA THR A 313 -34.79 -32.42 -10.44
C THR A 313 -35.35 -33.29 -9.32
N VAL A 314 -34.58 -33.49 -8.24
CA VAL A 314 -35.04 -34.18 -7.03
C VAL A 314 -36.22 -33.44 -6.39
N LYS A 315 -36.12 -32.12 -6.25
CA LYS A 315 -37.19 -31.29 -5.66
C LYS A 315 -38.47 -31.30 -6.49
N LEU A 316 -38.36 -31.23 -7.82
CA LEU A 316 -39.49 -31.36 -8.75
C LEU A 316 -40.16 -32.73 -8.65
N ALA A 317 -39.36 -33.81 -8.54
CA ALA A 317 -39.89 -35.17 -8.36
C ALA A 317 -40.66 -35.30 -7.05
N ALA A 318 -40.12 -34.77 -5.94
CA ALA A 318 -40.79 -34.76 -4.64
C ALA A 318 -42.11 -33.97 -4.67
N GLN A 319 -42.10 -32.74 -5.23
CA GLN A 319 -43.30 -31.92 -5.37
C GLN A 319 -44.38 -32.58 -6.23
N ARG A 320 -44.00 -33.26 -7.33
CA ARG A 320 -44.94 -34.04 -8.15
C ARG A 320 -45.54 -35.20 -7.37
N HIS A 321 -44.73 -35.89 -6.58
CA HIS A 321 -45.20 -36.99 -5.73
C HIS A 321 -46.20 -36.51 -4.68
N ASP A 322 -45.89 -35.41 -4.00
CA ASP A 322 -46.76 -34.80 -2.99
C ASP A 322 -48.09 -34.32 -3.60
N ALA A 323 -48.03 -33.63 -4.75
CA ALA A 323 -49.22 -33.20 -5.48
C ALA A 323 -50.11 -34.39 -5.88
N MET A 324 -49.53 -35.50 -6.36
CA MET A 324 -50.27 -36.73 -6.65
C MET A 324 -50.93 -37.32 -5.40
N ASN A 325 -50.25 -37.31 -4.25
CA ASN A 325 -50.80 -37.82 -3.00
C ASN A 325 -51.99 -36.98 -2.50
N VAL A 326 -51.91 -35.64 -2.63
CA VAL A 326 -53.03 -34.74 -2.31
C VAL A 326 -54.24 -35.03 -3.19
N VAL A 327 -54.05 -35.11 -4.52
CA VAL A 327 -55.14 -35.43 -5.46
C VAL A 327 -55.74 -36.81 -5.17
N LYS A 328 -54.91 -37.82 -4.87
CA LYS A 328 -55.37 -39.17 -4.50
C LYS A 328 -56.23 -39.15 -3.24
N ASN A 329 -55.84 -38.39 -2.22
CA ASN A 329 -56.61 -38.26 -0.98
C ASN A 329 -57.94 -37.55 -1.20
N GLN A 330 -57.95 -36.45 -1.98
CA GLN A 330 -59.19 -35.75 -2.34
C GLN A 330 -60.17 -36.64 -3.12
N LEU A 331 -59.66 -37.44 -4.06
CA LEU A 331 -60.47 -38.42 -4.80
C LEU A 331 -61.05 -39.49 -3.87
N LYS A 332 -60.24 -40.01 -2.94
CA LYS A 332 -60.68 -40.99 -1.95
C LYS A 332 -61.80 -40.42 -1.06
N GLU A 333 -61.66 -39.19 -0.58
CA GLU A 333 -62.68 -38.52 0.22
C GLU A 333 -63.99 -38.32 -0.56
N ARG A 334 -63.91 -37.87 -1.82
CA ARG A 334 -65.10 -37.73 -2.68
C ARG A 334 -65.78 -39.07 -2.95
N LEU A 335 -65.03 -40.13 -3.20
CA LEU A 335 -65.59 -41.48 -3.40
C LEU A 335 -66.28 -42.00 -2.13
N ILE A 336 -65.72 -41.74 -0.95
CA ILE A 336 -66.35 -42.09 0.33
C ILE A 336 -67.64 -41.28 0.54
N MET A 337 -67.64 -39.99 0.21
CA MET A 337 -68.82 -39.14 0.30
C MET A 337 -69.93 -39.64 -0.63
N LEU A 338 -69.61 -39.94 -1.89
CA LEU A 338 -70.56 -40.50 -2.87
C LEU A 338 -71.11 -41.87 -2.43
N SER A 339 -70.26 -42.74 -1.86
CA SER A 339 -70.67 -44.02 -1.29
C SER A 339 -71.65 -43.87 -0.12
N LYS A 340 -71.46 -42.86 0.74
CA LYS A 340 -72.39 -42.56 1.84
C LYS A 340 -73.72 -41.99 1.33
N MET A 341 -73.69 -41.18 0.26
CA MET A 341 -74.91 -40.67 -0.37
C MET A 341 -75.73 -41.79 -1.04
N THR A 342 -75.09 -42.78 -1.64
CA THR A 342 -75.78 -43.96 -2.21
C THR A 342 -76.39 -44.85 -1.13
N LYS A 343 -75.77 -44.98 0.05
CA LYS A 343 -76.38 -45.68 1.20
C LYS A 343 -77.61 -44.95 1.75
N ASN A 344 -77.55 -43.62 1.89
CA ASN A 344 -78.70 -42.84 2.36
C ASN A 344 -79.86 -42.75 1.35
N GLN A 345 -79.64 -43.09 0.07
CA GLN A 345 -80.71 -43.23 -0.93
C GLN A 345 -81.33 -44.64 -0.97
N LEU A 346 -80.75 -45.63 -0.28
CA LEU A 346 -81.30 -46.98 -0.14
C LEU A 346 -82.03 -47.19 1.21
N GLU A 347 -82.00 -46.21 2.11
CA GLU A 347 -82.71 -46.21 3.41
C GLU A 347 -83.88 -45.19 3.46
N ASN A 348 -84.39 -44.74 2.30
CA ASN A 348 -85.63 -43.97 2.18
C ASN A 348 -86.61 -44.63 1.20
#